data_AF-K2FCQ3-F1
#
_entry.id   AF-K2FCQ3-F1
#
_cell.length_a   1.000
_cell.length_b   1.000
_cell.length_c   1.000
_cell.angle_alpha   90.00
_cell.angle_beta   90.00
_cell.angle_gamma   90.00
#
_symmetry.space_group_name_H-M   'P 1'
#
loop_
_entity.id
_entity.type
_entity.pdbx_description
1 polymer ?
#
loop_
_entity_poly.entity_id
_entity_poly.type
_entity_poly.pdbx_seq_one_letter_code
_entity_poly.pdbx_strand_id
1 'polypeptide(L)'
;MVDVNTYGHRRDNLSLIPEKEYLRSRVFVINLVSRILSKWRIYIKPHPMWADRNIYLKKYYENCSRKVMIVDPLEPADKYIERSDIIVGFPPPSTTLFTSMLQDSNKIIFYVDLHHELLGDSFAGYKGIKYIDNLADFEVILKKIKNGLYCFKKNVRSKTDDMKSATDILEEII
;
A
#
# COMPACT_ATOMS: atom_id res chain seq x y z
N MET A 1 27.91 -13.22 2.78
CA MET A 1 26.78 -13.88 3.48
C MET A 1 25.79 -12.78 3.82
N VAL A 2 24.75 -12.58 3.02
CA VAL A 2 23.69 -11.61 3.32
C VAL A 2 22.63 -12.37 4.10
N ASP A 3 22.39 -11.94 5.32
CA ASP A 3 21.46 -12.58 6.24
C ASP A 3 20.04 -12.52 5.66
N VAL A 4 19.39 -13.68 5.57
CA VAL A 4 18.19 -13.96 4.74
C VAL A 4 16.90 -13.34 5.33
N ASN A 5 17.02 -12.51 6.38
CA ASN A 5 15.93 -12.04 7.23
C ASN A 5 15.75 -10.50 7.22
N THR A 6 16.18 -9.82 6.16
CA THR A 6 16.12 -8.36 6.04
C THR A 6 15.10 -7.93 4.97
N TYR A 7 14.25 -6.94 5.29
CA TYR A 7 13.18 -6.46 4.39
C TYR A 7 13.49 -5.10 3.76
N GLY A 8 14.43 -4.34 4.31
CA GLY A 8 14.80 -3.01 3.83
C GLY A 8 15.79 -2.30 4.77
N HIS A 9 16.11 -1.05 4.44
CA HIS A 9 16.95 -0.17 5.24
C HIS A 9 16.15 1.09 5.61
N ARG A 10 16.41 1.68 6.77
CA ARG A 10 15.84 2.98 7.12
C ARG A 10 16.51 4.09 6.31
N ARG A 11 15.74 5.07 5.88
CA ARG A 11 16.20 6.20 5.06
C ARG A 11 17.13 7.15 5.81
N ASP A 12 16.92 7.32 7.12
CA ASP A 12 17.65 8.29 7.95
C ASP A 12 19.08 7.86 8.28
N ASN A 13 19.30 6.57 8.53
CA ASN A 13 20.58 6.05 9.04
C ASN A 13 21.07 4.79 8.33
N LEU A 14 20.36 4.32 7.30
CA LEU A 14 20.67 3.10 6.55
C LEU A 14 20.79 1.84 7.42
N SER A 15 20.26 1.86 8.65
CA SER A 15 20.21 0.66 9.48
C SER A 15 19.21 -0.34 8.90
N LEU A 16 19.51 -1.62 9.08
CA LEU A 16 18.63 -2.71 8.64
C LEU A 16 17.32 -2.67 9.42
N ILE A 17 16.21 -2.89 8.71
CA ILE A 17 14.90 -3.11 9.34
C ILE A 17 14.76 -4.63 9.55
N PRO A 18 14.72 -5.11 10.81
CA PRO A 18 14.55 -6.53 11.08
C PRO A 18 13.17 -7.03 10.61
N GLU A 19 13.12 -8.24 10.03
CA GLU A 19 11.87 -8.88 9.61
C GLU A 19 10.77 -8.81 10.68
N LYS A 20 11.11 -9.15 11.93
CA LYS A 20 10.13 -9.16 13.03
C LYS A 20 9.51 -7.79 13.26
N GLU A 21 10.30 -6.72 13.12
CA GLU A 21 9.80 -5.35 13.26
C GLU A 21 8.83 -5.01 12.12
N TYR A 22 9.26 -5.33 10.90
CA TYR A 22 8.50 -5.11 9.68
C TYR A 22 7.14 -5.82 9.68
N LEU A 23 7.14 -7.11 10.04
CA LEU A 23 5.93 -7.93 10.15
C LEU A 23 5.00 -7.39 11.23
N ARG A 24 5.56 -7.02 12.38
CA ARG A 24 4.78 -6.50 13.51
C ARG A 24 4.05 -5.21 13.11
N SER A 25 4.71 -4.29 12.42
CA SER A 25 4.06 -3.06 11.93
C SER A 25 2.93 -3.34 10.95
N ARG A 26 3.14 -4.24 9.97
CA ARG A 26 2.09 -4.61 9.02
C ARG A 26 0.88 -5.24 9.73
N VAL A 27 1.12 -6.16 10.67
CA VAL A 27 0.07 -6.76 11.51
C VAL A 27 -0.68 -5.70 12.31
N PHE A 28 0.04 -4.73 12.90
CA PHE A 28 -0.60 -3.62 13.63
C PHE A 28 -1.50 -2.79 12.72
N VAL A 29 -1.04 -2.45 11.52
CA VAL A 29 -1.83 -1.70 10.53
C VAL A 29 -3.09 -2.48 10.14
N ILE A 30 -2.97 -3.77 9.84
CA ILE A 30 -4.12 -4.62 9.50
C ILE A 30 -5.11 -4.72 10.67
N ASN A 31 -4.63 -4.91 11.89
CA ASN A 31 -5.47 -4.93 13.09
C ASN A 31 -6.18 -3.61 13.33
N LEU A 32 -5.48 -2.50 13.12
CA LEU A 32 -6.05 -1.16 13.24
C LEU A 32 -7.18 -0.95 12.24
N VAL A 33 -6.96 -1.29 10.97
CA VAL A 33 -7.97 -1.23 9.90
C VAL A 33 -9.16 -2.12 10.25
N SER A 34 -8.91 -3.39 10.58
CA SER A 34 -9.93 -4.39 10.94
C SER A 34 -10.79 -3.94 12.13
N ARG A 35 -10.18 -3.32 13.15
CA ARG A 35 -10.89 -2.83 14.34
C ARG A 35 -11.75 -1.61 14.02
N ILE A 36 -11.21 -0.62 13.30
CA ILE A 36 -11.92 0.64 13.03
C ILE A 36 -13.00 0.44 11.97
N LEU A 37 -12.63 -0.19 10.85
CA LEU A 37 -13.51 -0.50 9.73
C LEU A 37 -14.12 -1.90 9.89
N SER A 38 -14.66 -2.20 11.07
CA SER A 38 -15.10 -3.55 11.46
C SER A 38 -16.16 -4.19 10.58
N LYS A 39 -16.87 -3.42 9.74
CA LYS A 39 -17.85 -3.94 8.78
C LYS A 39 -17.24 -4.33 7.42
N TRP A 40 -16.00 -3.95 7.17
CA TRP A 40 -15.33 -4.11 5.89
C TRP A 40 -14.63 -5.47 5.78
N ARG A 41 -14.47 -5.94 4.54
CA ARG A 41 -13.62 -7.10 4.21
C ARG A 41 -12.23 -6.60 3.85
N ILE A 42 -11.19 -7.31 4.29
CA ILE A 42 -9.80 -6.94 4.03
C ILE A 42 -9.16 -8.06 3.22
N TYR A 43 -8.66 -7.71 2.03
CA TYR A 43 -7.92 -8.62 1.17
C TYR A 43 -6.43 -8.29 1.27
N ILE A 44 -5.61 -9.26 1.67
CA ILE A 44 -4.15 -9.13 1.69
C ILE A 44 -3.65 -9.80 0.43
N LYS A 45 -3.12 -9.01 -0.51
CA LYS A 45 -2.50 -9.49 -1.76
C LYS A 45 -0.98 -9.65 -1.58
N PRO A 46 -0.49 -10.88 -1.39
CA PRO A 46 0.94 -11.11 -1.29
C PRO A 46 1.66 -11.02 -2.66
N HIS A 47 2.97 -10.81 -2.59
CA HIS A 47 3.85 -10.89 -3.77
C HIS A 47 3.99 -12.35 -4.23
N PRO A 48 3.92 -12.65 -5.54
CA PRO A 48 3.96 -14.02 -6.06
C PRO A 48 5.26 -14.74 -5.75
N MET A 49 6.39 -14.03 -5.75
CA MET A 49 7.70 -14.64 -5.45
C MET A 49 7.93 -14.96 -3.97
N TRP A 50 6.97 -14.65 -3.08
CA TRP A 50 7.11 -14.85 -1.65
C TRP A 50 6.26 -16.02 -1.13
N ALA A 51 5.95 -17.00 -1.98
CA ALA A 51 5.04 -18.11 -1.69
C ALA A 51 5.28 -18.76 -0.30
N ASP A 52 6.53 -19.10 0.03
CA ASP A 52 6.86 -19.70 1.33
C ASP A 52 6.66 -18.72 2.50
N ARG A 53 7.07 -17.46 2.33
CA ARG A 53 6.87 -16.40 3.34
C ARG A 53 5.38 -16.11 3.54
N ASN A 54 4.56 -16.24 2.50
CA ASN A 54 3.11 -16.02 2.58
C ASN A 54 2.41 -17.04 3.50
N ILE A 55 2.92 -18.27 3.58
CA ILE A 55 2.44 -19.28 4.53
C ILE A 55 2.77 -18.86 5.97
N TYR A 56 3.94 -18.29 6.22
CA TYR A 56 4.30 -17.73 7.54
C TYR A 56 3.46 -16.50 7.89
N LEU A 57 3.27 -15.58 6.93
CA LEU A 57 2.42 -14.40 7.07
C LEU A 57 0.98 -14.77 7.40
N LYS A 58 0.48 -15.87 6.85
CA LYS A 58 -0.87 -16.40 7.14
C LYS A 58 -1.10 -16.62 8.62
N LYS A 59 -0.14 -17.20 9.35
CA LYS A 59 -0.23 -17.38 10.80
C LYS A 59 -0.36 -16.06 11.57
N TYR A 60 0.28 -14.99 11.10
CA TYR A 60 0.21 -13.68 11.74
C TYR A 60 -1.12 -12.96 11.46
N TYR A 61 -1.65 -13.11 10.25
CA TYR A 61 -2.86 -12.39 9.83
C TYR A 61 -4.17 -13.13 10.13
N GLU A 62 -4.17 -14.46 10.23
CA GLU A 62 -5.36 -15.25 10.60
C GLU A 62 -5.93 -14.85 11.96
N ASN A 63 -5.07 -14.39 12.87
CA ASN A 63 -5.47 -13.93 14.20
C ASN A 63 -6.02 -12.49 14.22
N CYS A 64 -5.95 -11.75 13.10
CA CYS A 64 -6.34 -10.34 13.07
C CYS A 64 -7.86 -10.13 13.05
N SER A 65 -8.60 -10.96 12.29
CA SER A 65 -10.07 -10.98 12.23
C SER A 65 -10.56 -12.00 11.21
N ARG A 66 -11.75 -12.57 11.42
CA ARG A 66 -12.44 -13.43 10.44
C ARG A 66 -12.74 -12.74 9.10
N LYS A 67 -12.58 -11.41 9.02
CA LYS A 67 -12.81 -10.61 7.81
C LYS A 67 -11.54 -10.33 7.00
N VAL A 68 -10.38 -10.74 7.52
CA VAL A 68 -9.11 -10.67 6.81
C VAL A 68 -8.93 -11.94 6.00
N MET A 69 -8.73 -11.80 4.70
CA MET A 69 -8.51 -12.89 3.77
C MET A 69 -7.19 -12.66 3.05
N ILE A 70 -6.29 -13.63 3.15
CA ILE A 70 -5.11 -13.66 2.28
C ILE A 70 -5.51 -14.35 1.00
N VAL A 71 -5.26 -13.68 -0.10
CA VAL A 71 -5.66 -14.15 -1.43
C VAL A 71 -4.49 -14.86 -2.10
N ASP A 72 -4.79 -15.61 -3.16
CA ASP A 72 -3.77 -16.31 -3.93
C ASP A 72 -2.74 -15.30 -4.50
N PRO A 73 -1.43 -15.48 -4.24
CA PRO A 73 -0.39 -14.64 -4.82
C PRO A 73 -0.38 -14.61 -6.35
N LEU A 74 -0.86 -15.66 -7.02
CA LEU A 74 -0.89 -15.79 -8.48
C LEU A 74 -2.11 -15.12 -9.12
N GLU A 75 -3.15 -14.82 -8.35
CA GLU A 75 -4.28 -14.08 -8.88
C GLU A 75 -3.87 -12.62 -9.22
N PRO A 76 -4.42 -12.04 -10.30
CA PRO A 76 -4.09 -10.68 -10.70
C PRO A 76 -4.53 -9.67 -9.64
N ALA A 77 -3.69 -8.66 -9.39
CA ALA A 77 -4.00 -7.60 -8.45
C ALA A 77 -5.22 -6.76 -8.88
N ASP A 78 -5.44 -6.61 -10.19
CA ASP A 78 -6.53 -5.83 -10.78
C ASP A 78 -7.91 -6.26 -10.27
N LYS A 79 -8.15 -7.57 -10.17
CA LYS A 79 -9.37 -8.15 -9.60
C LYS A 79 -9.69 -7.61 -8.21
N TYR A 80 -8.65 -7.37 -7.40
CA TYR A 80 -8.78 -6.87 -6.04
C TYR A 80 -8.85 -5.36 -5.98
N ILE A 81 -8.14 -4.68 -6.89
CA ILE A 81 -8.25 -3.24 -7.06
C ILE A 81 -9.69 -2.87 -7.37
N GLU A 82 -10.29 -3.47 -8.41
CA GLU A 82 -11.67 -3.19 -8.85
C GLU A 82 -12.67 -3.28 -7.69
N ARG A 83 -12.57 -4.33 -6.87
CA ARG A 83 -13.49 -4.65 -5.77
C ARG A 83 -13.30 -3.81 -4.50
N SER A 84 -12.20 -3.07 -4.39
CA SER A 84 -11.84 -2.38 -3.15
C SER A 84 -12.13 -0.89 -3.24
N ASP A 85 -12.86 -0.33 -2.28
CA ASP A 85 -13.02 1.12 -2.19
C ASP A 85 -11.74 1.83 -1.70
N ILE A 86 -10.88 1.09 -0.99
CA ILE A 86 -9.66 1.58 -0.36
C ILE A 86 -8.51 0.62 -0.67
N ILE A 87 -7.38 1.16 -1.09
CA ILE A 87 -6.12 0.44 -1.31
C ILE A 87 -5.09 0.91 -0.29
N VAL A 88 -4.41 -0.02 0.36
CA VAL A 88 -3.31 0.25 1.30
C VAL A 88 -2.05 -0.45 0.79
N GLY A 89 -1.09 0.34 0.33
CA GLY A 89 0.25 -0.10 -0.03
C GLY A 89 1.23 0.05 1.12
N PHE A 90 2.30 -0.74 1.05
CA PHE A 90 3.46 -0.65 1.95
C PHE A 90 4.73 -0.64 1.09
N PRO A 91 5.85 -0.15 1.62
CA PRO A 91 7.16 -0.41 1.04
C PRO A 91 7.42 -1.90 0.74
N PRO A 92 8.28 -2.22 -0.25
CA PRO A 92 8.81 -1.28 -1.25
C PRO A 92 7.71 -0.76 -2.21
N PRO A 93 7.94 0.37 -2.91
CA PRO A 93 6.97 0.92 -3.86
C PRO A 93 6.49 -0.10 -4.89
N SER A 94 5.19 -0.12 -5.17
CA SER A 94 4.57 -1.04 -6.12
C SER A 94 3.80 -0.29 -7.20
N THR A 95 3.93 -0.76 -8.44
CA THR A 95 3.16 -0.29 -9.60
C THR A 95 1.66 -0.47 -9.41
N THR A 96 1.23 -1.40 -8.56
CA THR A 96 -0.17 -1.67 -8.20
C THR A 96 -0.93 -0.40 -7.77
N LEU A 97 -0.26 0.54 -7.09
CA LEU A 97 -0.90 1.78 -6.64
C LEU A 97 -1.15 2.75 -7.81
N PHE A 98 -0.23 2.82 -8.77
CA PHE A 98 -0.46 3.58 -10.00
C PHE A 98 -1.58 2.96 -10.83
N THR A 99 -1.59 1.63 -10.98
CA THR A 99 -2.68 0.93 -11.66
C THR A 99 -4.03 1.20 -11.00
N SER A 100 -4.07 1.23 -9.66
CA SER A 100 -5.29 1.57 -8.91
C SER A 100 -5.81 2.97 -9.24
N MET A 101 -4.92 3.95 -9.35
CA MET A 101 -5.29 5.31 -9.74
C MET A 101 -5.80 5.40 -11.18
N LEU A 102 -5.19 4.64 -12.10
CA LEU A 102 -5.56 4.65 -13.52
C LEU A 102 -6.91 3.97 -13.75
N GLN A 103 -7.22 2.91 -13.02
CA GLN A 103 -8.50 2.21 -13.12
C GLN A 103 -9.65 3.04 -12.56
N ASP A 104 -9.45 3.69 -11.41
CA ASP A 104 -10.47 4.58 -10.83
C ASP A 104 -9.83 5.71 -10.02
N SER A 105 -9.92 6.92 -10.58
CA SER A 105 -9.43 8.16 -9.96
C SER A 105 -10.12 8.53 -8.63
N ASN A 106 -11.23 7.88 -8.27
CA ASN A 106 -11.93 8.10 -7.01
C ASN A 106 -11.50 7.13 -5.91
N LYS A 107 -10.66 6.11 -6.20
CA LYS A 107 -10.18 5.19 -5.17
C LYS A 107 -9.37 5.93 -4.12
N ILE A 108 -9.62 5.60 -2.86
CA ILE A 108 -8.81 6.09 -1.75
C ILE A 108 -7.56 5.23 -1.66
N ILE A 109 -6.39 5.81 -1.88
CA ILE A 109 -5.13 5.08 -1.88
C ILE A 109 -4.21 5.62 -0.79
N PHE A 110 -3.78 4.73 0.08
CA PHE A 110 -2.83 5.00 1.16
C PHE A 110 -1.52 4.28 0.89
N TYR A 111 -0.41 4.96 1.15
CA TYR A 111 0.90 4.33 1.21
C TYR A 111 1.48 4.51 2.61
N VAL A 112 1.63 3.40 3.34
CA VAL A 112 1.96 3.39 4.77
C VAL A 112 3.43 2.97 4.96
N ASP A 113 4.26 3.92 5.38
CA ASP A 113 5.71 3.78 5.57
C ASP A 113 6.13 4.16 7.00
N LEU A 114 5.80 3.29 7.96
CA LEU A 114 6.05 3.54 9.39
C LEU A 114 7.53 3.40 9.79
N HIS A 115 8.38 2.85 8.92
CA HIS A 115 9.79 2.65 9.20
C HIS A 115 10.68 3.69 8.52
N HIS A 116 10.08 4.59 7.74
CA HIS A 116 10.79 5.51 6.85
C HIS A 116 11.80 4.73 6.00
N GLU A 117 11.33 3.70 5.31
CA GLU A 117 12.20 2.84 4.49
C GLU A 117 12.90 3.70 3.42
N LEU A 118 14.11 3.28 3.02
CA LEU A 118 14.81 3.85 1.87
C LEU A 118 13.90 3.75 0.64
N LEU A 119 13.68 4.86 -0.06
CA LEU A 119 12.67 5.00 -1.13
C LEU A 119 11.21 4.79 -0.68
N GLY A 120 10.93 4.69 0.62
CA GLY A 120 9.58 4.62 1.18
C GLY A 120 8.78 5.89 0.92
N ASP A 121 9.42 7.04 0.81
CA ASP A 121 8.78 8.31 0.45
C ASP A 121 8.55 8.49 -1.06
N SER A 122 8.70 7.46 -1.89
CA SER A 122 8.50 7.55 -3.35
C SER A 122 7.11 8.05 -3.77
N PHE A 123 6.12 7.93 -2.90
CA PHE A 123 4.76 8.45 -3.12
C PHE A 123 4.45 9.73 -2.34
N ALA A 124 5.41 10.27 -1.59
CA ALA A 124 5.25 11.55 -0.91
C ALA A 124 5.05 12.66 -1.95
N GLY A 125 3.98 13.43 -1.80
CA GLY A 125 3.62 14.48 -2.77
C GLY A 125 2.94 13.98 -4.06
N TYR A 126 2.81 12.66 -4.27
CA TYR A 126 2.12 12.15 -5.45
C TYR A 126 0.61 12.42 -5.36
N LYS A 127 0.08 13.15 -6.34
CA LYS A 127 -1.32 13.57 -6.34
C LYS A 127 -2.23 12.34 -6.47
N GLY A 128 -3.03 12.04 -5.45
CA GLY A 128 -3.96 10.90 -5.47
C GLY A 128 -3.49 9.66 -4.68
N ILE A 129 -2.29 9.71 -4.08
CA ILE A 129 -1.85 8.75 -3.07
C ILE A 129 -1.55 9.52 -1.79
N LYS A 130 -2.19 9.14 -0.68
CA LYS A 130 -1.91 9.72 0.62
C LYS A 130 -0.77 8.93 1.26
N TYR A 131 0.42 9.53 1.28
CA TYR A 131 1.55 9.06 2.08
C TYR A 131 1.24 9.19 3.57
N ILE A 132 1.57 8.14 4.33
CA ILE A 132 1.39 8.05 5.77
C ILE A 132 2.64 7.44 6.40
N ASP A 133 3.33 8.23 7.19
CA ASP A 133 4.47 7.85 8.01
C ASP A 133 4.11 7.70 9.50
N ASN A 134 2.94 8.22 9.90
CA ASN A 134 2.48 8.22 11.29
C ASN A 134 1.19 7.39 11.47
N LEU A 135 1.25 6.44 12.41
CA LEU A 135 0.11 5.57 12.75
C LEU A 135 -1.09 6.34 13.34
N ALA A 136 -0.85 7.39 14.13
CA ALA A 136 -1.90 8.20 14.73
C ALA A 136 -2.71 8.94 13.65
N ASP A 137 -2.02 9.48 12.65
CA ASP A 137 -2.67 10.11 11.50
C ASP A 137 -3.48 9.10 10.70
N PHE A 138 -2.95 7.88 10.52
CA PHE A 138 -3.71 6.81 9.88
C PHE A 138 -5.00 6.47 10.64
N GLU A 139 -4.92 6.34 11.97
CA GLU A 139 -6.09 6.08 12.81
C GLU A 139 -7.15 7.19 12.68
N VAL A 140 -6.74 8.45 12.68
CA VAL A 140 -7.65 9.59 12.48
C VAL A 140 -8.35 9.50 11.11
N ILE A 141 -7.60 9.18 10.06
CA ILE A 141 -8.13 9.00 8.71
C ILE A 141 -9.15 7.85 8.66
N LEU A 142 -8.82 6.69 9.22
CA LEU A 142 -9.73 5.54 9.27
C LEU A 142 -11.03 5.85 10.03
N LYS A 143 -10.95 6.62 11.13
CA LYS A 143 -12.13 7.09 11.87
C LYS A 143 -13.01 8.02 11.02
N LYS A 144 -12.39 8.93 10.25
CA LYS A 144 -13.13 9.78 9.29
C LYS A 144 -13.81 8.95 8.21
N ILE A 145 -13.13 7.94 7.66
CA ILE A 145 -13.70 7.02 6.66
C ILE A 145 -14.91 6.28 7.25
N LYS A 146 -14.75 5.70 8.44
CA LYS A 146 -15.83 4.98 9.14
C LYS A 146 -17.10 5.82 9.28
N ASN A 147 -16.94 7.11 9.54
CA ASN A 147 -18.04 8.04 9.77
C ASN A 147 -18.53 8.72 8.49
N GLY A 148 -18.00 8.38 7.30
CA GLY A 148 -18.35 9.04 6.04
C GLY A 148 -17.87 10.49 5.92
N LEU A 149 -16.94 10.91 6.78
CA LEU A 149 -16.42 12.28 6.86
C LEU A 149 -15.09 12.46 6.11
N TYR A 150 -14.57 11.39 5.52
CA TYR A 150 -13.32 11.46 4.79
C TYR A 150 -13.53 11.96 3.36
N CYS A 151 -13.27 13.25 3.16
CA CYS A 151 -13.21 13.84 1.83
C CYS A 151 -11.80 13.67 1.28
N PHE A 152 -11.60 12.63 0.46
CA PHE A 152 -10.41 12.57 -0.37
C PHE A 152 -10.52 13.66 -1.44
N LYS A 153 -9.54 14.58 -1.50
CA LYS A 153 -9.54 15.61 -2.55
C LYS A 153 -9.39 14.91 -3.90
N LYS A 154 -10.50 14.86 -4.64
CA LYS A 154 -10.58 14.29 -5.98
C LYS A 154 -9.52 14.93 -6.87
N ASN A 155 -8.85 14.10 -7.65
CA ASN A 155 -8.19 14.58 -8.85
C ASN A 155 -9.24 14.73 -9.94
N VAL A 156 -9.78 15.94 -10.11
CA VAL A 156 -10.10 16.38 -11.46
C VAL A 156 -8.75 16.49 -12.17
N ARG A 157 -8.37 15.47 -12.93
CA ARG A 157 -7.44 15.68 -14.04
C ARG A 157 -8.26 16.38 -15.12
N SER A 158 -7.91 17.63 -15.43
CA SER A 158 -8.06 18.11 -16.81
C SER A 158 -7.41 17.06 -17.72
N LYS A 159 -8.04 16.80 -18.86
CA LYS A 159 -7.76 15.67 -19.75
C LYS A 159 -6.40 15.75 -20.47
N THR A 160 -5.40 16.49 -19.97
CA THR A 160 -4.25 16.93 -20.78
C THR A 160 -2.90 17.03 -20.11
N ASP A 161 -2.74 16.87 -18.79
CA ASP A 161 -1.44 17.18 -18.18
C ASP A 161 -0.57 15.93 -17.99
N ASP A 162 0.22 15.69 -19.04
CA ASP A 162 1.61 15.22 -19.07
C ASP A 162 1.93 13.83 -18.50
N MET A 163 1.48 12.80 -19.20
CA MET A 163 2.40 11.71 -19.55
C MET A 163 2.74 11.93 -21.02
N LYS A 164 3.95 12.44 -21.31
CA LYS A 164 4.48 12.47 -22.68
C LYS A 164 4.21 11.10 -23.30
N SER A 165 3.58 11.11 -24.47
CA SER A 165 3.37 9.88 -25.23
C SER A 165 4.72 9.23 -25.49
N ALA A 166 4.77 7.90 -25.61
CA ALA A 166 6.01 7.20 -25.97
C ALA A 166 6.60 7.71 -27.31
N THR A 167 5.77 8.31 -28.17
CA THR A 167 6.19 9.02 -29.38
C THR A 167 6.95 10.31 -29.09
N ASP A 168 6.52 11.08 -28.10
CA ASP A 168 7.12 12.38 -27.76
C ASP A 168 8.52 12.20 -27.13
N ILE A 169 8.78 11.04 -26.53
CA ILE A 169 10.09 10.67 -25.98
C ILE A 169 11.05 10.23 -27.11
N LEU A 170 10.54 9.64 -28.19
CA LEU A 170 11.35 9.18 -29.32
C LEU A 170 11.82 10.35 -30.21
N GLU A 171 11.03 11.43 -30.32
CA GLU A 171 11.41 12.62 -31.08
C GLU A 171 12.50 13.46 -30.39
N GLU A 172 12.69 13.34 -29.07
CA GLU A 172 13.77 14.03 -28.35
C GLU A 172 15.14 13.31 -28.41
N ILE A 173 15.19 12.09 -28.97
CA ILE A 173 16.39 11.24 -29.02
C ILE A 173 16.98 11.14 -30.44
N ILE A 174 16.34 11.75 -31.46
CA ILE A 174 16.82 11.80 -32.85
C ILE A 174 17.31 13.22 -33.17
#